data_AF-A0A090MG92-F1
#
_entry.id   AF-A0A090MG92-F1
#
_cell.length_a   1.000
_cell.length_b   1.000
_cell.length_c   1.000
_cell.angle_alpha   90.00
_cell.angle_beta   90.00
_cell.angle_gamma   90.00
#
_symmetry.space_group_name_H-M   'P 1'
#
loop_
_entity.id
_entity.type
_entity.pdbx_description
1 polymer ?
#
loop_
_entity_poly.entity_id
_entity_poly.type
_entity_poly.pdbx_seq_one_letter_code
_entity_poly.pdbx_strand_id
1 'polypeptide(L)'
;MSANQDESKIVGPESLCDAGRRGRVTKRTAPCLSLMSHVSPVGQHGQKPTSFNTIGNNSMAPNLAACQHALIRDMILAGYKNAVIARTANCRDSSVRRIRTNMRCYGSTKAPPNGVGRRRLLSPPMLTALLDRLAAKPNMYRDEMVEFLEKEFETTIPASNIGRSLRSARWSRKTARRVAKGRNADLRDYYLYKLSFYRSYQLVYIDESGCDRRVGRRRFGWAPKGITPVQIDRFHRDQRY
;
A
#
# COMPACT_ATOMS: atom_id res chain seq x y z
N MET A 1 56.70 15.80 8.32
CA MET A 1 57.01 15.90 6.88
C MET A 1 57.13 14.49 6.33
N SER A 2 56.60 14.27 5.12
CA SER A 2 56.46 13.00 4.36
C SER A 2 55.36 12.08 4.89
N ALA A 3 54.14 11.96 4.33
CA ALA A 3 53.62 11.97 2.95
C ALA A 3 53.93 10.70 2.13
N ASN A 4 52.84 10.19 1.49
CA ASN A 4 52.67 9.16 0.44
C ASN A 4 52.05 7.83 0.98
N GLN A 5 50.74 7.56 0.84
CA GLN A 5 49.88 7.25 -0.34
C GLN A 5 50.15 5.89 -1.01
N ASP A 6 49.13 5.03 -0.97
CA ASP A 6 48.66 4.13 -2.05
C ASP A 6 47.37 3.44 -1.55
N GLU A 7 46.16 3.91 -1.88
CA GLU A 7 45.39 3.62 -3.11
C GLU A 7 45.40 2.14 -3.54
N SER A 8 44.39 1.38 -3.09
CA SER A 8 43.88 0.23 -3.85
C SER A 8 42.40 0.40 -4.12
N LYS A 9 42.14 0.79 -5.37
CA LYS A 9 40.86 0.82 -6.07
C LYS A 9 40.37 -0.62 -6.23
N ILE A 10 39.11 -0.91 -5.88
CA ILE A 10 38.40 -2.06 -6.42
C ILE A 10 37.23 -1.57 -7.24
N VAL A 11 37.34 -1.92 -8.52
CA VAL A 11 36.47 -1.70 -9.67
C VAL A 11 35.15 -2.47 -9.46
N GLY A 12 34.02 -1.82 -9.77
CA GLY A 12 32.71 -2.48 -9.85
C GLY A 12 32.55 -3.29 -11.15
N PRO A 13 31.40 -3.95 -11.32
CA PRO A 13 30.84 -4.10 -12.66
C PRO A 13 29.44 -3.50 -12.76
N GLU A 14 29.25 -2.79 -13.87
CA GLU A 14 27.99 -2.33 -14.41
C GLU A 14 27.11 -3.50 -14.89
N SER A 15 25.80 -3.24 -14.80
CA SER A 15 24.71 -3.63 -15.69
C SER A 15 24.58 -5.09 -16.20
N LEU A 16 23.42 -5.70 -15.89
CA LEU A 16 22.61 -6.29 -16.96
C LEU A 16 21.12 -6.10 -16.65
N CYS A 17 20.43 -5.50 -17.62
CA CYS A 17 18.99 -5.39 -17.70
C CYS A 17 18.35 -6.78 -17.85
N ASP A 18 17.17 -7.03 -17.25
CA ASP A 18 16.06 -7.57 -18.04
C ASP A 18 14.69 -7.34 -17.39
N ALA A 19 13.73 -7.04 -18.26
CA ALA A 19 12.38 -6.64 -17.98
C ALA A 19 11.46 -7.86 -17.81
N GLY A 20 10.86 -8.03 -16.62
CA GLY A 20 9.91 -9.11 -16.33
C GLY A 20 8.47 -8.63 -16.12
N ARG A 21 7.81 -8.17 -17.19
CA ARG A 21 6.34 -7.95 -17.22
C ARG A 21 5.60 -9.26 -16.87
N ARG A 22 4.93 -9.33 -15.71
CA ARG A 22 3.90 -10.35 -15.47
C ARG A 22 2.52 -9.78 -15.77
N GLY A 23 2.10 -9.97 -17.01
CA GLY A 23 0.73 -9.79 -17.46
C GLY A 23 -0.19 -10.79 -16.77
N ARG A 24 -1.26 -10.29 -16.15
CA ARG A 24 -2.37 -11.10 -15.65
C ARG A 24 -3.38 -11.29 -16.77
N VAL A 25 -3.40 -12.53 -17.26
CA VAL A 25 -4.39 -13.23 -18.07
C VAL A 25 -5.81 -12.63 -17.98
N THR A 26 -6.26 -11.99 -19.06
CA THR A 26 -7.67 -11.79 -19.34
C THR A 26 -8.23 -13.06 -19.99
N LYS A 27 -9.33 -13.55 -19.41
CA LYS A 27 -10.06 -14.71 -19.93
C LYS A 27 -10.80 -14.30 -21.21
N ARG A 28 -10.51 -15.05 -22.28
CA ARG A 28 -11.37 -15.51 -23.37
C ARG A 28 -12.75 -14.82 -23.50
N THR A 29 -12.94 -14.12 -24.61
CA THR A 29 -14.23 -14.08 -25.31
C THR A 29 -13.95 -14.16 -26.82
N ALA A 30 -14.67 -15.03 -27.50
CA ALA A 30 -14.44 -15.54 -28.85
C ALA A 30 -14.58 -14.47 -29.98
N PRO A 31 -14.03 -14.75 -31.18
CA PRO A 31 -14.25 -13.91 -32.36
C PRO A 31 -15.57 -14.31 -33.04
N CYS A 32 -16.42 -13.34 -33.35
CA CYS A 32 -17.52 -13.54 -34.30
C CYS A 32 -17.09 -12.95 -35.64
N LEU A 33 -16.66 -13.83 -36.54
CA LEU A 33 -16.46 -13.55 -37.96
C LEU A 33 -17.79 -13.73 -38.70
N SER A 34 -17.94 -13.00 -39.80
CA SER A 34 -18.97 -13.12 -40.85
C SER A 34 -20.35 -12.54 -40.47
N LEU A 35 -21.04 -11.75 -41.28
CA LEU A 35 -21.13 -11.74 -42.74
C LEU A 35 -21.57 -10.34 -43.21
N MET A 36 -20.87 -9.77 -44.19
CA MET A 36 -21.41 -8.69 -45.01
C MET A 36 -22.52 -9.26 -45.87
N SER A 37 -23.72 -8.68 -45.82
CA SER A 37 -24.66 -8.76 -46.94
C SER A 37 -25.37 -7.44 -47.09
N HIS A 38 -25.36 -6.98 -48.34
CA HIS A 38 -25.86 -5.73 -48.84
C HIS A 38 -27.38 -5.80 -48.96
N VAL A 39 -28.10 -4.80 -48.44
CA VAL A 39 -29.45 -4.48 -48.91
C VAL A 39 -29.60 -2.96 -48.93
N SER A 40 -29.68 -2.43 -50.15
CA SER A 40 -30.13 -1.06 -50.46
C SER A 40 -31.67 -0.98 -50.47
N PRO A 41 -32.26 0.23 -50.37
CA PRO A 41 -33.55 0.46 -49.72
C PRO A 41 -34.71 0.62 -50.70
N VAL A 42 -35.90 0.12 -50.34
CA VAL A 42 -37.17 0.55 -50.94
C VAL A 42 -38.27 0.50 -49.89
N GLY A 43 -39.14 1.52 -49.89
CA GLY A 43 -40.51 1.39 -49.37
C GLY A 43 -40.85 2.32 -48.22
N GLN A 44 -41.19 3.56 -48.54
CA GLN A 44 -41.93 4.44 -47.65
C GLN A 44 -43.36 3.87 -47.47
N HIS A 45 -43.72 3.50 -46.25
CA HIS A 45 -45.12 3.47 -45.83
C HIS A 45 -45.23 4.13 -44.46
N GLY A 46 -46.03 5.20 -44.43
CA GLY A 46 -46.30 5.99 -43.24
C GLY A 46 -46.87 5.14 -42.13
N GLN A 47 -46.25 5.24 -40.96
CA GLN A 47 -46.86 4.89 -39.70
C GLN A 47 -46.72 6.08 -38.76
N LYS A 48 -47.88 6.47 -38.21
CA LYS A 48 -48.09 7.54 -37.23
C LYS A 48 -47.05 7.47 -36.11
N PRO A 49 -46.64 8.61 -35.52
CA PRO A 49 -45.87 8.58 -34.30
C PRO A 49 -46.74 8.00 -33.17
N THR A 50 -46.59 6.70 -32.92
CA THR A 50 -46.98 6.11 -31.64
C THR A 50 -46.16 6.81 -30.57
N SER A 51 -46.86 7.55 -29.73
CA SER A 51 -46.38 8.18 -28.52
C SER A 51 -45.64 7.14 -27.67
N PHE A 52 -44.32 7.06 -27.81
CA PHE A 52 -43.50 6.27 -26.90
C PHE A 52 -43.42 7.01 -25.58
N ASN A 53 -44.32 6.58 -24.69
CA ASN A 53 -44.36 6.73 -23.25
C ASN A 53 -43.21 7.54 -22.65
N THR A 54 -43.57 8.72 -22.16
CA THR A 54 -42.91 9.38 -21.04
C THR A 54 -42.98 8.43 -19.83
N ILE A 55 -42.04 7.48 -19.74
CA ILE A 55 -41.80 6.77 -18.49
C ILE A 55 -40.94 7.69 -17.64
N GLY A 56 -41.64 8.56 -16.90
CA GLY A 56 -41.13 9.17 -15.69
C GLY A 56 -40.83 8.10 -14.66
N ASN A 57 -39.70 7.43 -14.80
CA ASN A 57 -39.09 6.68 -13.72
C ASN A 57 -37.90 7.49 -13.19
N ASN A 58 -38.15 8.23 -12.11
CA ASN A 58 -37.13 8.71 -11.17
C ASN A 58 -36.54 7.56 -10.34
N SER A 59 -36.35 6.39 -10.96
CA SER A 59 -35.52 5.32 -10.43
C SER A 59 -34.06 5.73 -10.64
N MET A 60 -33.24 5.62 -9.60
CA MET A 60 -31.79 5.83 -9.68
C MET A 60 -31.25 5.12 -10.93
N ALA A 61 -30.82 5.91 -11.91
CA ALA A 61 -30.36 5.35 -13.17
C ALA A 61 -29.14 4.46 -12.89
N PRO A 62 -29.13 3.20 -13.35
CA PRO A 62 -27.99 2.32 -13.15
C PRO A 62 -26.75 2.95 -13.79
N ASN A 63 -25.58 2.72 -13.16
CA ASN A 63 -24.32 3.13 -13.74
C ASN A 63 -24.17 2.53 -15.14
N LEU A 64 -23.80 3.35 -16.12
CA LEU A 64 -23.58 2.90 -17.50
C LEU A 64 -22.55 1.77 -17.53
N ALA A 65 -22.86 0.71 -18.27
CA ALA A 65 -21.97 -0.43 -18.46
C ALA A 65 -20.72 -0.02 -19.24
N ALA A 66 -19.63 -0.78 -19.09
CA ALA A 66 -18.37 -0.50 -19.78
C ALA A 66 -18.54 -0.49 -21.31
N CYS A 67 -19.38 -1.38 -21.86
CA CYS A 67 -19.73 -1.41 -23.28
C CYS A 67 -20.43 -0.13 -23.75
N GLN A 68 -21.35 0.41 -22.95
CA GLN A 68 -22.02 1.69 -23.25
C GLN A 68 -21.01 2.85 -23.23
N HIS A 69 -20.06 2.85 -22.30
CA HIS A 69 -18.98 3.83 -22.28
C HIS A 69 -18.10 3.76 -23.54
N ALA A 70 -17.79 2.56 -24.04
CA ALA A 70 -17.03 2.38 -25.29
C ALA A 70 -17.83 2.88 -26.51
N LEU A 71 -19.09 2.46 -26.64
CA LEU A 71 -19.99 2.91 -27.70
C LEU A 71 -20.11 4.44 -27.73
N ILE A 72 -20.34 5.06 -26.57
CA ILE A 72 -20.44 6.52 -26.45
C ILE A 72 -19.12 7.20 -26.85
N ARG A 73 -17.96 6.64 -26.45
CA ARG A 73 -16.64 7.16 -26.83
C ARG A 73 -16.48 7.18 -28.35
N ASP A 74 -16.76 6.05 -29.01
CA ASP A 74 -16.55 5.89 -30.45
C ASP A 74 -17.49 6.79 -31.25
N MET A 75 -18.77 6.89 -30.83
CA MET A 75 -19.72 7.80 -31.45
C MET A 75 -19.37 9.29 -31.23
N ILE A 76 -18.77 9.64 -30.09
CA ILE A 76 -18.26 11.01 -29.87
C ILE A 76 -17.10 11.28 -30.82
N LEU A 77 -16.16 10.34 -30.97
CA LEU A 77 -15.01 10.47 -31.88
C LEU A 77 -15.45 10.57 -33.35
N ALA A 78 -16.52 9.85 -33.71
CA ALA A 78 -17.14 9.91 -35.04
C ALA A 78 -18.01 11.17 -35.28
N GLY A 79 -18.13 12.09 -34.29
CA GLY A 79 -18.78 13.39 -34.48
C GLY A 79 -20.31 13.42 -34.38
N TYR A 80 -20.96 12.34 -33.91
CA TYR A 80 -22.43 12.29 -33.80
C TYR A 80 -23.00 13.30 -32.78
N LYS A 81 -24.22 13.79 -33.01
CA LYS A 81 -24.92 14.70 -32.07
C LYS A 81 -25.35 13.95 -30.79
N ASN A 82 -25.40 14.66 -29.65
CA ASN A 82 -25.70 14.07 -28.33
C ASN A 82 -27.02 13.29 -28.28
N ALA A 83 -28.08 13.82 -28.90
CA ALA A 83 -29.39 13.17 -28.92
C ALA A 83 -29.39 11.82 -29.67
N VAL A 84 -28.52 11.65 -30.68
CA VAL A 84 -28.36 10.37 -31.38
C VAL A 84 -27.64 9.38 -30.49
N ILE A 85 -26.50 9.80 -29.91
CA ILE A 85 -25.69 8.99 -28.99
C ILE A 85 -26.52 8.52 -27.79
N ALA A 86 -27.33 9.42 -27.21
CA ALA A 86 -28.18 9.14 -26.07
C ALA A 86 -29.21 8.04 -26.38
N ARG A 87 -29.87 8.12 -27.54
CA ARG A 87 -30.83 7.10 -28.00
C ARG A 87 -30.14 5.76 -28.27
N THR A 88 -29.01 5.76 -28.97
CA THR A 88 -28.28 4.53 -29.33
C THR A 88 -27.70 3.83 -28.10
N ALA A 89 -27.13 4.59 -27.15
CA ALA A 89 -26.56 4.05 -25.93
C ALA A 89 -27.59 3.79 -24.81
N ASN A 90 -28.88 4.07 -25.07
CA ASN A 90 -29.97 4.00 -24.11
C ASN A 90 -29.64 4.75 -22.79
N CYS A 91 -29.25 6.01 -22.91
CA CYS A 91 -28.90 6.87 -21.78
C CYS A 91 -29.49 8.28 -21.92
N ARG A 92 -29.51 9.05 -20.83
CA ARG A 92 -29.99 10.44 -20.86
C ARG A 92 -28.98 11.34 -21.59
N ASP A 93 -29.46 12.35 -22.32
CA ASP A 93 -28.61 13.34 -23.02
C ASP A 93 -27.59 14.01 -22.08
N SER A 94 -27.99 14.28 -20.84
CA SER A 94 -27.12 14.82 -19.79
C SER A 94 -25.93 13.91 -19.46
N SER A 95 -26.07 12.59 -19.61
CA SER A 95 -24.97 11.63 -19.41
C SER A 95 -23.94 11.73 -20.52
N VAL A 96 -24.37 11.85 -21.78
CA VAL A 96 -23.48 12.05 -22.94
C VAL A 96 -22.74 13.39 -22.80
N ARG A 97 -23.44 14.45 -22.37
CA ARG A 97 -22.82 15.76 -22.10
C ARG A 97 -21.73 15.67 -21.03
N ARG A 98 -22.01 15.00 -19.91
CA ARG A 98 -21.02 14.75 -18.85
C ARG A 98 -19.83 13.94 -19.34
N ILE A 99 -20.07 12.89 -20.14
CA ILE A 99 -19.00 12.07 -20.72
C ILE A 99 -18.13 12.89 -21.68
N ARG A 100 -18.72 13.76 -22.52
CA ARG A 100 -17.96 14.70 -23.35
C ARG A 100 -17.08 15.61 -22.52
N THR A 101 -17.60 16.19 -21.43
CA THR A 101 -16.81 17.01 -20.51
C THR A 101 -15.67 16.21 -19.90
N ASN A 102 -15.94 14.98 -19.41
CA ASN A 102 -14.90 14.11 -18.87
C ASN A 102 -13.82 13.77 -19.91
N MET A 103 -14.19 13.50 -21.16
CA MET A 103 -13.23 13.22 -22.22
C MET A 103 -12.38 14.46 -22.55
N ARG A 104 -12.96 15.66 -22.51
CA ARG A 104 -12.22 16.91 -22.71
C ARG A 104 -11.25 17.19 -21.54
N CYS A 105 -11.67 16.97 -20.30
CA CYS A 105 -10.87 17.29 -19.12
C CYS A 105 -9.85 16.21 -18.75
N TYR A 106 -10.17 14.92 -18.97
CA TYR A 106 -9.40 13.79 -18.45
C TYR A 106 -9.02 12.74 -19.52
N GLY A 107 -9.42 12.91 -20.79
CA GLY A 107 -9.14 11.93 -21.87
C GLY A 107 -9.90 10.59 -21.74
N SER A 108 -10.74 10.44 -20.72
CA SER A 108 -11.49 9.22 -20.42
C SER A 108 -12.98 9.52 -20.33
N THR A 109 -13.82 8.51 -20.60
CA THR A 109 -15.28 8.64 -20.43
C THR A 109 -15.68 8.69 -18.94
N LYS A 110 -14.80 8.25 -18.04
CA LYS A 110 -14.96 8.33 -16.59
C LYS A 110 -14.01 9.38 -16.03
N ALA A 111 -14.53 10.19 -15.12
CA ALA A 111 -13.69 11.07 -14.31
C ALA A 111 -12.77 10.21 -13.41
N PRO A 112 -11.54 10.67 -13.13
CA PRO A 112 -10.72 10.03 -12.12
C PRO A 112 -11.47 10.03 -10.78
N PRO A 113 -11.28 9.00 -9.94
CA PRO A 113 -11.91 8.97 -8.63
C PRO A 113 -11.40 10.13 -7.80
N ASN A 114 -12.30 11.04 -7.42
CA ASN A 114 -11.99 12.06 -6.43
C ASN A 114 -11.70 11.36 -5.10
N GLY A 115 -10.63 11.78 -4.41
CA GLY A 115 -10.31 11.27 -3.07
C GLY A 115 -11.46 11.58 -2.13
N VAL A 116 -12.29 10.59 -1.83
CA VAL A 116 -13.41 10.74 -0.90
C VAL A 116 -12.90 10.67 0.54
N GLY A 117 -13.31 11.64 1.35
CA GLY A 117 -13.09 11.64 2.80
C GLY A 117 -12.16 12.73 3.32
N ARG A 118 -12.14 12.86 4.66
CA ARG A 118 -11.30 13.82 5.38
C ARG A 118 -9.82 13.48 5.19
N ARG A 119 -8.99 14.49 4.92
CA ARG A 119 -7.53 14.33 4.90
C ARG A 119 -7.05 13.74 6.23
N ARG A 120 -6.04 12.87 6.16
CA ARG A 120 -5.44 12.29 7.36
C ARG A 120 -4.77 13.39 8.16
N LEU A 121 -4.94 13.37 9.48
CA LEU A 121 -4.30 14.32 10.38
C LEU A 121 -2.78 14.10 10.43
N LEU A 122 -2.34 12.86 10.23
CA LEU A 122 -0.93 12.52 10.11
C LEU A 122 -0.49 12.71 8.65
N SER A 123 0.28 13.77 8.40
CA SER A 123 0.89 14.03 7.09
C SER A 123 1.90 12.91 6.74
N PRO A 124 2.11 12.56 5.46
CA PRO A 124 3.12 11.58 5.05
C PRO A 124 4.52 11.76 5.68
N PRO A 125 5.14 12.95 5.71
CA PRO A 125 6.44 13.14 6.38
C PRO A 125 6.41 12.85 7.88
N MET A 126 5.35 13.24 8.58
CA MET A 126 5.18 12.96 10.02
C MET A 126 5.08 11.46 10.29
N LEU A 127 4.38 10.73 9.40
CA LEU A 127 4.31 9.28 9.47
C LEU A 127 5.70 8.67 9.28
N THR A 128 6.44 9.08 8.25
CA THR A 128 7.79 8.57 8.00
C THR A 128 8.72 8.79 9.21
N ALA A 129 8.78 10.01 9.73
CA ALA A 129 9.58 10.33 10.91
C ALA A 129 9.18 9.49 12.14
N LEU A 130 7.89 9.26 12.35
CA LEU A 130 7.41 8.37 13.40
C LEU A 130 7.88 6.93 13.20
N LEU A 131 7.83 6.41 11.97
CA LEU A 131 8.28 5.05 11.66
C LEU A 131 9.79 4.90 11.88
N ASP A 132 10.58 5.89 11.46
CA ASP A 132 12.04 5.90 11.68
C ASP A 132 12.37 5.92 13.17
N ARG A 133 11.64 6.73 13.94
CA ARG A 133 11.78 6.76 15.40
C ARG A 133 11.43 5.42 16.04
N LEU A 134 10.41 4.72 15.53
CA LEU A 134 10.03 3.39 16.02
C LEU A 134 11.02 2.30 15.61
N ALA A 135 11.73 2.45 14.49
CA ALA A 135 12.82 1.55 14.13
C ALA A 135 13.96 1.62 15.15
N ALA A 136 14.28 2.81 15.65
CA ALA A 136 15.29 3.01 16.71
C ALA A 136 14.79 2.64 18.12
N LYS A 137 13.55 3.03 18.46
CA LYS A 137 12.93 2.80 19.78
C LYS A 137 11.57 2.13 19.63
N PRO A 138 11.51 0.80 19.44
CA PRO A 138 10.25 0.11 19.16
C PRO A 138 9.30 0.04 20.37
N ASN A 139 9.80 0.22 21.59
CA ASN A 139 9.00 0.08 22.82
C ASN A 139 8.20 1.33 23.21
N MET A 140 8.04 2.29 22.29
CA MET A 140 7.36 3.56 22.53
C MET A 140 5.85 3.37 22.73
N TYR A 141 5.27 4.02 23.75
CA TYR A 141 3.83 4.08 23.95
C TYR A 141 3.17 5.08 23.01
N ARG A 142 1.85 4.97 22.82
CA ARG A 142 1.14 5.89 21.93
C ARG A 142 1.24 7.33 22.41
N ASP A 143 1.20 7.57 23.71
CA ASP A 143 1.27 8.92 24.27
C ASP A 143 2.67 9.53 24.06
N GLU A 144 3.72 8.73 24.21
CA GLU A 144 5.09 9.14 23.85
C GLU A 144 5.24 9.42 22.33
N MET A 145 4.46 8.74 21.47
CA MET A 145 4.43 9.06 20.05
C MET A 145 3.71 10.39 19.78
N VAL A 146 2.66 10.71 20.56
CA VAL A 146 2.00 12.02 20.49
C VAL A 146 2.98 13.11 20.89
N GLU A 147 3.65 12.94 22.03
CA GLU A 147 4.67 13.87 22.53
C GLU A 147 5.81 14.07 21.53
N PHE A 148 6.29 12.97 20.91
CA PHE A 148 7.30 13.07 19.85
C PHE A 148 6.83 13.90 18.65
N LEU A 149 5.60 13.68 18.19
CA LEU A 149 5.05 14.40 17.03
C LEU A 149 4.75 15.87 17.34
N GLU A 150 4.31 16.16 18.56
CA GLU A 150 4.11 17.52 19.05
C GLU A 150 5.44 18.27 19.15
N LYS A 151 6.48 17.61 19.64
CA LYS A 151 7.82 18.20 19.73
C LYS A 151 8.48 18.44 18.37
N GLU A 152 8.32 17.52 17.42
CA GLU A 152 9.04 17.58 16.13
C GLU A 152 8.29 18.41 15.07
N PHE A 153 6.95 18.41 15.11
CA PHE A 153 6.11 19.01 14.07
C PHE A 153 5.10 20.03 14.61
N GLU A 154 5.17 20.37 15.90
CA GLU A 154 4.29 21.37 16.55
C GLU A 154 2.79 21.09 16.35
N THR A 155 2.44 19.82 16.12
CA THR A 155 1.09 19.41 15.76
C THR A 155 0.56 18.39 16.76
N THR A 156 -0.42 18.79 17.57
CA THR A 156 -1.07 17.89 18.53
C THR A 156 -1.99 16.91 17.82
N ILE A 157 -1.62 15.62 17.82
CA ILE A 157 -2.38 14.54 17.18
C ILE A 157 -2.91 13.60 18.25
N PRO A 158 -4.22 13.28 18.26
CA PRO A 158 -4.76 12.35 19.24
C PRO A 158 -4.23 10.92 18.99
N ALA A 159 -3.97 10.18 20.07
CA ALA A 159 -3.43 8.81 20.02
C ALA A 159 -4.25 7.83 19.15
N SER A 160 -5.55 8.09 18.96
CA SER A 160 -6.42 7.28 18.08
C SER A 160 -6.06 7.39 16.59
N ASN A 161 -5.52 8.53 16.16
CA ASN A 161 -5.04 8.73 14.79
C ASN A 161 -3.74 7.97 14.54
N ILE A 162 -2.85 7.92 15.54
CA ILE A 162 -1.59 7.15 15.47
C ILE A 162 -1.88 5.68 15.18
N GLY A 163 -2.80 5.07 15.90
CA GLY A 163 -3.18 3.66 15.68
C GLY A 163 -3.72 3.39 14.27
N ARG A 164 -4.50 4.31 13.69
CA ARG A 164 -5.00 4.20 12.32
C ARG A 164 -3.88 4.36 11.29
N SER A 165 -3.00 5.34 11.49
CA SER A 165 -1.87 5.60 10.60
C SER A 165 -0.88 4.44 10.58
N LEU A 166 -0.51 3.89 11.74
CA LEU A 166 0.36 2.72 11.84
C LEU A 166 -0.24 1.49 11.15
N ARG A 167 -1.55 1.25 11.30
CA ARG A 167 -2.23 0.17 10.56
C ARG A 167 -2.15 0.38 9.05
N SER A 168 -2.34 1.62 8.58
CA SER A 168 -2.24 1.94 7.15
C SER A 168 -0.82 1.74 6.61
N ALA A 169 0.21 1.95 7.45
CA ALA A 169 1.61 1.68 7.13
C ALA A 169 2.01 0.21 7.28
N ARG A 170 1.08 -0.68 7.65
CA ARG A 170 1.35 -2.10 7.97
C ARG A 170 2.28 -2.31 9.18
N TRP A 171 2.25 -1.40 10.14
CA TRP A 171 2.93 -1.56 11.44
C TRP A 171 1.96 -2.09 12.49
N SER A 172 2.48 -2.94 13.37
CA SER A 172 1.69 -3.62 14.40
C SER A 172 2.44 -3.69 15.72
N ARG A 173 1.69 -3.67 16.82
CA ARG A 173 2.22 -3.90 18.16
C ARG A 173 2.36 -5.39 18.39
N LYS A 174 3.56 -5.83 18.76
CA LYS A 174 3.94 -7.23 18.96
C LYS A 174 4.75 -7.38 20.24
N THR A 175 4.89 -8.61 20.71
CA THR A 175 5.81 -8.91 21.82
C THR A 175 7.25 -8.61 21.38
N ALA A 176 7.94 -7.79 22.15
CA ALA A 176 9.31 -7.40 21.86
C ALA A 176 10.28 -8.49 22.32
N ARG A 177 11.18 -8.91 21.42
CA ARG A 177 12.30 -9.79 21.77
C ARG A 177 13.39 -8.93 22.39
N ARG A 178 13.91 -9.35 23.54
CA ARG A 178 15.03 -8.67 24.20
C ARG A 178 16.33 -9.35 23.82
N VAL A 179 17.34 -8.53 23.51
CA VAL A 179 18.69 -8.98 23.19
C VAL A 179 19.66 -8.23 24.08
N ALA A 180 20.63 -8.95 24.64
CA ALA A 180 21.66 -8.33 25.46
C ALA A 180 22.58 -7.47 24.62
N LYS A 181 22.85 -6.24 25.06
CA LYS A 181 23.80 -5.33 24.40
C LYS A 181 25.19 -5.94 24.28
N GLY A 182 25.61 -6.73 25.27
CA GLY A 182 26.89 -7.45 25.24
C GLY A 182 26.87 -8.75 24.42
N ARG A 183 25.78 -9.08 23.71
CA ARG A 183 25.71 -10.29 22.89
C ARG A 183 26.61 -10.14 21.66
N ASN A 184 27.68 -10.92 21.62
CA ASN A 184 28.56 -11.05 20.47
C ASN A 184 28.30 -12.40 19.78
N ALA A 185 28.07 -12.39 18.47
CA ALA A 185 27.81 -13.59 17.68
C ALA A 185 29.06 -14.48 17.57
N ASP A 186 30.23 -13.88 17.37
CA ASP A 186 31.49 -14.57 17.15
C ASP A 186 31.95 -15.29 18.41
N LEU A 187 31.85 -14.63 19.58
CA LEU A 187 32.15 -15.27 20.87
C LEU A 187 31.20 -16.44 21.16
N ARG A 188 29.94 -16.32 20.74
CA ARG A 188 28.95 -17.38 20.92
C ARG A 188 29.26 -18.57 19.99
N ASP A 189 29.65 -18.30 18.77
CA ASP A 189 30.01 -19.34 17.79
C ASP A 189 31.28 -20.06 18.20
N TYR A 190 32.32 -19.32 18.63
CA TYR A 190 33.54 -19.87 19.20
C TYR A 190 33.27 -20.74 20.44
N TYR A 191 32.36 -20.31 21.31
CA TYR A 191 31.93 -21.12 22.46
C TYR A 191 31.25 -22.42 22.01
N LEU A 192 30.35 -22.37 21.01
CA LEU A 192 29.70 -23.57 20.47
C LEU A 192 30.69 -24.52 19.80
N TYR A 193 31.69 -23.98 19.08
CA TYR A 193 32.80 -24.75 18.53
C TYR A 193 33.57 -25.48 19.64
N LYS A 194 33.97 -24.77 20.70
CA LYS A 194 34.61 -25.39 21.88
C LYS A 194 33.73 -26.45 22.55
N LEU A 195 32.42 -26.23 22.59
CA LEU A 195 31.48 -27.18 23.20
C LEU A 195 31.33 -28.46 22.38
N SER A 196 31.51 -28.38 21.06
CA SER A 196 31.33 -29.51 20.13
C SER A 196 32.29 -30.69 20.36
N PHE A 197 33.44 -30.45 21.00
CA PHE A 197 34.40 -31.50 21.37
C PHE A 197 33.89 -32.42 22.49
N TYR A 198 32.88 -31.98 23.24
CA TYR A 198 32.34 -32.71 24.38
C TYR A 198 30.98 -33.31 24.01
N ARG A 199 30.72 -34.54 24.48
CA ARG A 199 29.41 -35.17 24.35
C ARG A 199 28.47 -34.66 25.43
N SER A 200 27.16 -34.72 25.17
CA SER A 200 26.12 -34.16 26.06
C SER A 200 26.21 -34.65 27.51
N TYR A 201 26.56 -35.92 27.74
CA TYR A 201 26.65 -36.51 29.08
C TYR A 201 27.93 -36.14 29.85
N GLN A 202 28.90 -35.47 29.22
CA GLN A 202 30.11 -34.97 29.88
C GLN A 202 29.93 -33.54 30.42
N LEU A 203 28.78 -32.90 30.13
CA LEU A 203 28.52 -31.50 30.43
C LEU A 203 27.61 -31.39 31.65
N VAL A 204 28.09 -30.67 32.68
CA VAL A 204 27.31 -30.32 33.87
C VAL A 204 27.11 -28.81 33.88
N TYR A 205 25.86 -28.36 33.94
CA TYR A 205 25.51 -26.94 33.97
C TYR A 205 25.07 -26.52 35.36
N ILE A 206 25.73 -25.50 35.90
CA ILE A 206 25.36 -24.85 37.16
C ILE A 206 24.97 -23.43 36.80
N ASP A 207 23.69 -23.08 36.99
CA ASP A 207 23.21 -21.71 36.79
C ASP A 207 22.64 -21.18 38.09
N GLU A 208 22.99 -19.94 38.41
CA GLU A 208 22.53 -19.24 39.59
C GLU A 208 21.35 -18.37 39.18
N SER A 209 20.15 -18.69 39.68
CA SER A 209 18.97 -17.89 39.40
C SER A 209 18.98 -16.60 40.21
N GLY A 210 19.29 -15.48 39.55
CA GLY A 210 19.16 -14.14 40.14
C GLY A 210 17.75 -13.56 39.94
N CYS A 211 17.12 -13.10 41.03
CA CYS A 211 15.90 -12.29 40.94
C CYS A 211 16.25 -10.82 40.67
N ASP A 212 16.09 -10.39 39.42
CA ASP A 212 16.20 -8.97 39.04
C ASP A 212 15.04 -8.19 39.68
N ARG A 213 15.33 -7.33 40.66
CA ARG A 213 14.34 -6.49 41.36
C ARG A 213 13.89 -5.28 40.52
N ARG A 214 14.48 -5.06 39.34
CA ARG A 214 14.10 -3.96 38.44
C ARG A 214 12.70 -4.20 37.88
N VAL A 215 11.70 -3.61 38.52
CA VAL A 215 10.30 -3.59 38.07
C VAL A 215 10.19 -2.80 36.76
N GLY A 216 9.41 -3.30 35.78
CA GLY A 216 8.83 -2.45 34.73
C GLY A 216 9.40 -2.57 33.31
N ARG A 217 9.88 -3.74 32.90
CA ARG A 217 10.28 -3.99 31.52
C ARG A 217 9.08 -4.01 30.56
N ARG A 218 9.06 -3.13 29.55
CA ARG A 218 8.01 -3.10 28.51
C ARG A 218 7.97 -4.41 27.72
N ARG A 219 6.80 -5.07 27.67
CA ARG A 219 6.60 -6.36 26.99
C ARG A 219 6.41 -6.24 25.48
N PHE A 220 5.91 -5.09 25.03
CA PHE A 220 5.48 -4.89 23.65
C PHE A 220 6.30 -3.80 22.96
N GLY A 221 6.45 -3.96 21.65
CA GLY A 221 7.01 -2.94 20.77
C GLY A 221 6.31 -2.92 19.42
N TRP A 222 6.62 -1.92 18.61
CA TRP A 222 6.10 -1.73 17.28
C TRP A 222 7.10 -2.19 16.24
N ALA A 223 6.62 -2.89 15.22
CA ALA A 223 7.41 -3.31 14.08
C ALA A 223 6.51 -3.44 12.85
N PRO A 224 7.10 -3.44 11.64
CA PRO A 224 6.40 -3.86 10.43
C PRO A 224 5.75 -5.23 10.60
N LYS A 225 4.64 -5.47 9.90
CA LYS A 225 3.99 -6.78 9.87
C LYS A 225 4.99 -7.82 9.33
N GLY A 226 5.04 -9.01 9.94
CA GLY A 226 6.07 -10.02 9.69
C GLY A 226 7.38 -9.90 10.49
N ILE A 227 7.77 -8.71 10.98
CA ILE A 227 9.03 -8.52 11.72
C ILE A 227 8.81 -8.51 13.23
N THR A 228 9.69 -9.13 14.01
CA THR A 228 9.65 -9.09 15.48
C THR A 228 10.43 -7.86 15.97
N PRO A 229 9.85 -6.99 16.80
CA PRO A 229 10.56 -5.85 17.36
C PRO A 229 11.66 -6.35 18.30
N VAL A 230 12.89 -5.87 18.10
CA VAL A 230 14.05 -6.22 18.94
C VAL A 230 14.38 -5.03 19.83
N GLN A 231 14.45 -5.28 21.13
CA GLN A 231 14.94 -4.33 22.12
C GLN A 231 16.33 -4.77 22.58
N ILE A 232 17.34 -3.94 22.33
CA ILE A 232 18.68 -4.14 22.86
C ILE A 232 18.73 -3.51 24.26
N ASP A 233 19.07 -4.31 25.27
CA ASP A 233 19.09 -3.89 26.67
C ASP A 233 20.41 -4.30 27.33
N ARG A 234 20.89 -3.52 28.31
CA ARG A 234 22.05 -3.89 29.11
C ARG A 234 21.58 -4.78 30.26
N PHE A 235 21.95 -6.05 30.20
CA PHE A 235 21.75 -6.99 31.30
C PHE A 235 22.89 -6.79 32.29
N HIS A 236 22.71 -5.91 33.25
CA HIS A 236 23.62 -5.81 34.38
C HIS A 236 23.24 -6.90 35.39
N ARG A 237 24.24 -7.62 35.91
CA ARG A 237 24.10 -8.37 37.16
C ARG A 237 24.25 -7.33 38.26
N ASP A 238 23.22 -7.14 39.08
CA ASP A 238 23.30 -6.23 40.23
C ASP A 238 24.28 -6.76 41.28
N GLN A 239 24.73 -5.87 42.17
CA GLN A 239 25.70 -6.15 43.22
C GLN A 239 25.12 -7.16 44.21
N ARG A 240 25.92 -8.18 44.54
CA ARG A 240 25.56 -9.25 45.47
C ARG A 240 25.83 -8.76 46.90
N TYR A 241 24.86 -8.92 47.80
CA TYR A 241 25.05 -8.77 49.24
C TYR A 241 25.36 -10.13 49.85
#